data_AF-A0A1Q6GPY2-F1
#
_entry.id   AF-A0A1Q6GPY2-F1
#
_cell.length_a   1.000
_cell.length_b   1.000
_cell.length_c   1.000
_cell.angle_alpha   90.00
_cell.angle_beta   90.00
_cell.angle_gamma   90.00
#
_symmetry.space_group_name_H-M   'P 1'
#
loop_
_entity.id
_entity.type
_entity.pdbx_description
1 polymer ?
#
loop_
_entity_poly.entity_id
_entity_poly.type
_entity_poly.pdbx_seq_one_letter_code
_entity_poly.pdbx_strand_id
1 'polypeptide(L)'
;MKLKHFFILFLVMFFSFASVVSAAENAGERRVRDSIRVSLVTCDPGKEIYALFGHTAIHVTDETTGMDLAFNYGMFNFRSENFIYRFVKGETDYELGLQDWTDFKASYKARGITVYEQVLNMSYAEKMELCRILFENYKPENRIYRYNYFYDNCTTRARDMIERSIPGGLNYDCRWERKTYRQVVHEFTAPSPWVELGIDFCLGAEADRKLDEREQMFIPSYLMDAFSRATAKIDGRGELVPVVKSEEIAVEVVPEDDWQFPVSPLVFFWIFFGVGVVLFVVQLVSKRIFWGYDVLLLCLQGLAGILVAYLFFFSIHPTVGSNWLVMIFNPVPLVWLPFMVYRSNRHKRDVLHAVNVAVLCLFILLMPVIPQDFNNAVLPMALILLLQSSVHLLLRPENRLKSVERMFGKIVRDTKNKLYNKGKQ
;
A
#
# COMPACT_ATOMS: atom_id res chain seq x y z
N MET A 1 3.34 -91.69 5.27
CA MET A 1 2.58 -90.69 4.46
C MET A 1 2.42 -89.31 5.11
N LYS A 2 2.44 -89.15 6.44
CA LYS A 2 2.13 -87.86 7.11
C LYS A 2 3.21 -86.77 6.99
N LEU A 3 4.49 -87.12 6.89
CA LEU A 3 5.60 -86.14 6.84
C LEU A 3 5.75 -85.44 5.48
N LYS A 4 5.46 -86.14 4.37
CA LYS A 4 5.48 -85.54 3.01
C LYS A 4 4.39 -84.49 2.82
N HIS A 5 3.21 -84.70 3.40
CA HIS A 5 2.11 -83.74 3.31
C HIS A 5 2.41 -82.46 4.11
N PHE A 6 3.08 -82.57 5.26
CA PHE A 6 3.50 -81.41 6.05
C PHE A 6 4.56 -80.57 5.33
N PHE A 7 5.51 -81.22 4.66
CA PHE A 7 6.54 -80.53 3.89
C PHE A 7 5.97 -79.79 2.67
N ILE A 8 5.00 -80.41 1.98
CA ILE A 8 4.29 -79.77 0.85
C ILE A 8 3.45 -78.58 1.35
N LEU A 9 2.76 -78.70 2.48
CA LEU A 9 1.97 -77.60 3.04
C LEU A 9 2.85 -76.40 3.44
N PHE A 10 4.02 -76.68 4.02
CA PHE A 10 5.01 -75.67 4.38
C PHE A 10 5.60 -74.97 3.14
N LEU A 11 5.91 -75.72 2.09
CA LEU A 11 6.40 -75.17 0.82
C LEU A 11 5.36 -74.29 0.12
N VAL A 12 4.08 -74.70 0.14
CA VAL A 12 2.97 -73.90 -0.40
C VAL A 12 2.78 -72.61 0.41
N MET A 13 2.79 -72.67 1.74
CA MET A 13 2.72 -71.46 2.57
C MET A 13 3.92 -70.53 2.36
N PHE A 14 5.13 -71.07 2.22
CA PHE A 14 6.34 -70.28 1.99
C PHE A 14 6.33 -69.60 0.62
N PHE A 15 5.87 -70.30 -0.44
CA PHE A 15 5.69 -69.71 -1.76
C PHE A 15 4.55 -68.67 -1.79
N SER A 16 3.44 -68.91 -1.09
CA SER A 16 2.37 -67.93 -0.96
C SER A 16 2.84 -66.67 -0.22
N PHE A 17 3.65 -66.81 0.83
CA PHE A 17 4.20 -65.68 1.57
C PHE A 17 5.22 -64.89 0.74
N ALA A 18 6.12 -65.57 0.01
CA ALA A 18 7.07 -64.93 -0.90
C ALA A 18 6.36 -64.18 -2.05
N SER A 19 5.22 -64.68 -2.52
CA SER A 19 4.40 -64.03 -3.55
C SER A 19 3.75 -62.73 -3.04
N VAL A 20 3.31 -62.71 -1.78
CA VAL A 20 2.75 -61.50 -1.15
C VAL A 20 3.82 -60.46 -0.84
N VAL A 21 5.02 -60.88 -0.43
CA VAL A 21 6.16 -59.96 -0.19
C VAL A 21 6.67 -59.35 -1.51
N SER A 22 6.77 -60.14 -2.59
CA SER A 22 7.15 -59.63 -3.92
C SER A 22 6.07 -58.74 -4.54
N ALA A 23 4.78 -59.00 -4.26
CA ALA A 23 3.69 -58.12 -4.67
C ALA A 23 3.67 -56.80 -3.87
N ALA A 24 4.13 -56.80 -2.62
CA ALA A 24 4.29 -55.60 -1.80
C ALA A 24 5.51 -54.75 -2.22
N GLU A 25 6.62 -55.37 -2.66
CA GLU A 25 7.76 -54.64 -3.24
C GLU A 25 7.44 -54.02 -4.61
N ASN A 26 6.65 -54.69 -5.44
CA ASN A 26 6.25 -54.16 -6.76
C ASN A 26 5.11 -53.14 -6.72
N ALA A 27 4.46 -52.93 -5.57
CA ALA A 27 3.48 -51.86 -5.39
C ALA A 27 4.13 -50.45 -5.28
N GLY A 28 5.47 -50.39 -5.14
CA GLY A 28 6.23 -49.16 -4.97
C GLY A 28 6.51 -48.35 -6.24
N GLU A 29 6.22 -48.86 -7.44
CA GLU A 29 6.41 -48.13 -8.71
C GLU A 29 5.16 -48.16 -9.58
N ARG A 30 4.00 -47.75 -9.04
CA ARG A 30 2.99 -47.18 -9.92
C ARG A 30 3.59 -45.87 -10.43
N ARG A 31 4.15 -45.86 -11.66
CA ARG A 31 4.51 -44.62 -12.37
C ARG A 31 3.24 -43.78 -12.46
N VAL A 32 2.98 -42.96 -11.44
CA VAL A 32 1.92 -41.98 -11.48
C VAL A 32 2.30 -41.04 -12.60
N ARG A 33 1.52 -41.06 -13.68
CA ARG A 33 1.72 -40.13 -14.78
C ARG A 33 1.54 -38.74 -14.19
N ASP A 34 2.57 -37.92 -14.27
CA ASP A 34 2.51 -36.54 -13.82
C ASP A 34 1.53 -35.77 -14.71
N SER A 35 0.31 -35.57 -14.20
CA SER A 35 -0.79 -34.86 -14.85
C SER A 35 -0.96 -33.44 -14.34
N ILE A 36 -0.12 -33.00 -13.39
CA ILE A 36 -0.28 -31.74 -12.69
C ILE A 36 0.65 -30.71 -13.30
N ARG A 37 0.11 -29.53 -13.62
CA ARG A 37 0.90 -28.35 -13.96
C ARG A 37 0.68 -27.29 -12.89
N VAL A 38 1.77 -26.66 -12.48
CA VAL A 38 1.75 -25.56 -11.51
C VAL A 38 2.47 -24.38 -12.15
N SER A 39 1.90 -23.19 -12.02
CA SER A 39 2.52 -21.95 -12.49
C SER A 39 2.41 -20.83 -11.46
N LEU A 40 3.44 -20.00 -11.37
CA LEU A 40 3.35 -18.69 -10.75
C LEU A 40 2.69 -17.73 -11.75
N VAL A 41 1.65 -17.03 -11.31
CA VAL A 41 0.92 -16.07 -12.15
C VAL A 41 1.19 -14.67 -11.67
N THR A 42 1.56 -13.79 -12.60
CA THR A 42 1.84 -12.38 -12.35
C THR A 42 0.93 -11.53 -13.21
N CYS A 43 0.13 -10.67 -12.60
CA CYS A 43 -0.72 -9.71 -13.29
C CYS A 43 -0.09 -8.32 -13.18
N ASP A 44 -0.08 -7.61 -14.30
CA ASP A 44 0.44 -6.24 -14.34
C ASP A 44 -0.35 -5.28 -13.43
N PRO A 45 0.27 -4.13 -13.07
CA PRO A 45 -0.44 -3.00 -12.47
C PRO A 45 -1.74 -2.65 -13.18
N GLY A 46 -2.78 -2.39 -12.37
CA GLY A 46 -4.06 -1.86 -12.84
C GLY A 46 -4.24 -0.38 -12.53
N LYS A 47 -5.33 0.20 -13.05
CA LYS A 47 -5.66 1.63 -12.91
C LYS A 47 -6.13 2.04 -11.52
N GLU A 48 -6.79 1.11 -10.82
CA GLU A 48 -7.36 1.36 -9.50
C GLU A 48 -6.29 1.35 -8.41
N ILE A 49 -6.47 2.17 -7.36
CA ILE A 49 -5.47 2.36 -6.29
C ILE A 49 -5.04 1.03 -5.63
N TYR A 50 -5.96 0.08 -5.49
CA TYR A 50 -5.70 -1.23 -4.89
C TYR A 50 -5.01 -2.22 -5.86
N ALA A 51 -4.89 -1.86 -7.14
CA ALA A 51 -4.28 -2.68 -8.19
C ALA A 51 -2.98 -2.09 -8.74
N LEU A 52 -2.53 -0.92 -8.26
CA LEU A 52 -1.36 -0.18 -8.78
C LEU A 52 -0.05 -0.97 -8.75
N PHE A 53 0.04 -2.01 -7.92
CA PHE A 53 1.27 -2.78 -7.73
C PHE A 53 1.24 -4.14 -8.43
N GLY A 54 0.16 -4.43 -9.16
CA GLY A 54 -0.07 -5.73 -9.79
C GLY A 54 -0.67 -6.75 -8.82
N HIS A 55 -0.66 -8.02 -9.25
CA HIS A 55 -1.17 -9.12 -8.44
C HIS A 55 -0.43 -10.43 -8.69
N THR A 56 -0.44 -11.33 -7.71
CA THR A 56 0.14 -12.68 -7.84
C THR A 56 -0.89 -13.74 -7.48
N ALA A 57 -0.90 -14.83 -8.24
CA ALA A 57 -1.68 -16.04 -7.94
C ALA A 57 -0.86 -17.31 -8.23
N ILE A 58 -1.36 -18.46 -7.79
CA ILE A 58 -0.80 -19.76 -8.17
C ILE A 58 -1.82 -20.49 -9.02
N HIS A 59 -1.45 -20.85 -10.24
CA HIS A 59 -2.30 -21.59 -11.15
C HIS A 59 -1.97 -23.08 -11.08
N VAL A 60 -2.98 -23.92 -10.90
CA VAL A 60 -2.85 -25.38 -10.83
C VAL A 60 -3.83 -26.03 -11.79
N THR A 61 -3.32 -26.89 -12.66
CA THR A 61 -4.13 -27.78 -13.49
C THR A 61 -3.85 -29.23 -13.18
N ASP A 62 -4.87 -30.08 -13.32
CA ASP A 62 -4.73 -31.54 -13.25
C ASP A 62 -5.59 -32.21 -14.31
N GLU A 63 -4.93 -32.78 -15.32
CA GLU A 63 -5.60 -33.44 -16.45
C GLU A 63 -6.44 -34.67 -16.04
N THR A 64 -6.14 -35.29 -14.89
CA THR A 64 -6.89 -36.48 -14.44
C THR A 64 -8.23 -36.14 -13.81
N THR A 65 -8.30 -35.01 -13.12
CA THR A 65 -9.52 -34.53 -12.43
C THR A 65 -10.26 -33.45 -13.22
N GLY A 66 -9.61 -32.85 -14.22
CA GLY A 66 -10.14 -31.70 -14.97
C GLY A 66 -10.07 -30.39 -14.19
N MET A 67 -9.28 -30.34 -13.11
CA MET A 67 -9.07 -29.13 -12.31
C MET A 67 -8.26 -28.10 -13.10
N ASP A 68 -8.71 -26.84 -13.06
CA ASP A 68 -8.06 -25.70 -13.73
C ASP A 68 -8.32 -24.43 -12.90
N LEU A 69 -7.53 -24.22 -11.84
CA LEU A 69 -7.82 -23.27 -10.76
C LEU A 69 -6.67 -22.29 -10.50
N ALA A 70 -7.02 -21.02 -10.34
CA ALA A 70 -6.16 -19.99 -9.76
C ALA A 70 -6.42 -19.86 -8.25
N PHE A 71 -5.40 -20.11 -7.45
CA PHE A 71 -5.34 -19.83 -6.02
C PHE A 71 -4.96 -18.37 -5.82
N ASN A 72 -5.96 -17.57 -5.43
CA ASN A 72 -5.89 -16.13 -5.39
C ASN A 72 -5.87 -15.62 -3.94
N TYR A 73 -4.69 -15.30 -3.44
CA TYR A 73 -4.53 -14.66 -2.14
C TYR A 73 -4.85 -13.17 -2.24
N GLY A 74 -5.51 -12.62 -1.22
CA GLY A 74 -5.74 -11.17 -1.17
C GLY A 74 -7.12 -10.78 -1.72
N MET A 75 -8.06 -11.74 -1.70
CA MET A 75 -9.46 -11.46 -1.93
C MET A 75 -10.06 -10.81 -0.69
N PHE A 76 -10.92 -9.81 -0.87
CA PHE A 76 -11.59 -9.13 0.22
C PHE A 76 -12.99 -8.68 -0.20
N ASN A 77 -13.82 -8.33 0.78
CA ASN A 77 -15.20 -7.92 0.55
C ASN A 77 -15.45 -6.52 1.12
N PHE A 78 -15.68 -5.54 0.23
CA PHE A 78 -16.07 -4.16 0.60
C PHE A 78 -17.36 -4.08 1.40
N ARG A 79 -18.23 -5.09 1.33
CA ARG A 79 -19.49 -5.17 2.08
C ARG A 79 -19.34 -5.83 3.47
N SER A 80 -18.12 -6.21 3.84
CA SER A 80 -17.87 -6.69 5.20
C SER A 80 -18.17 -5.60 6.23
N GLU A 81 -18.59 -6.02 7.41
CA GLU A 81 -18.99 -5.09 8.47
C GLU A 81 -17.84 -4.15 8.83
N ASN A 82 -18.12 -2.84 8.83
CA ASN A 82 -17.15 -1.79 9.14
C ASN A 82 -15.88 -1.83 8.26
N PHE A 83 -15.96 -2.29 7.01
CA PHE A 83 -14.81 -2.44 6.11
C PHE A 83 -13.90 -1.20 6.07
N ILE A 84 -14.45 0.00 5.84
CA ILE A 84 -13.66 1.24 5.77
C ILE A 84 -12.93 1.53 7.08
N TYR A 85 -13.60 1.35 8.22
CA TYR A 85 -12.98 1.56 9.54
C TYR A 85 -11.84 0.57 9.78
N ARG A 86 -12.08 -0.72 9.50
CA ARG A 86 -11.06 -1.78 9.61
C ARG A 86 -9.90 -1.53 8.65
N PHE A 87 -10.19 -1.06 7.43
CA PHE A 87 -9.20 -0.72 6.42
C PHE A 87 -8.30 0.42 6.89
N VAL A 88 -8.84 1.55 7.35
CA VAL A 88 -8.01 2.66 7.85
C VAL A 88 -7.22 2.24 9.10
N LYS A 89 -7.78 1.38 9.94
CA LYS A 89 -7.10 0.84 11.12
C LYS A 89 -6.05 -0.23 10.80
N GLY A 90 -5.99 -0.75 9.57
CA GLY A 90 -5.10 -1.86 9.20
C GLY A 90 -5.56 -3.23 9.69
N GLU A 91 -6.82 -3.37 10.11
CA GLU A 91 -7.41 -4.60 10.66
C GLU A 91 -8.27 -5.36 9.64
N THR A 92 -8.12 -5.08 8.35
CA THR A 92 -8.87 -5.79 7.31
C THR A 92 -8.31 -7.20 7.12
N ASP A 93 -9.19 -8.19 7.23
CA ASP A 93 -8.85 -9.56 6.91
C ASP A 93 -9.15 -9.83 5.43
N TYR A 94 -8.24 -10.55 4.81
CA TYR A 94 -8.32 -10.97 3.43
C TYR A 94 -8.40 -12.51 3.42
N GLU A 95 -8.80 -13.07 2.29
CA GLU A 95 -8.91 -14.51 2.14
C GLU A 95 -8.19 -15.05 0.90
N LEU A 96 -7.88 -16.34 0.97
CA LEU A 96 -7.55 -17.16 -0.19
C LEU A 96 -8.85 -17.57 -0.88
N GLY A 97 -9.01 -17.14 -2.14
CA GLY A 97 -10.08 -17.57 -3.02
C GLY A 97 -9.59 -18.58 -4.06
N LEU A 98 -10.51 -19.44 -4.52
CA LEU A 98 -10.32 -20.24 -5.74
C LEU A 98 -11.13 -19.61 -6.85
N GLN A 99 -10.52 -19.47 -8.03
CA GLN A 99 -11.17 -18.97 -9.22
C GLN A 99 -10.88 -19.91 -10.39
N ASP A 100 -11.90 -20.17 -11.22
CA ASP A 100 -11.70 -20.87 -12.49
C ASP A 100 -10.72 -20.10 -13.37
N TRP A 101 -9.80 -20.78 -14.04
CA TRP A 101 -8.75 -20.12 -14.81
C TRP A 101 -9.29 -19.31 -16.00
N THR A 102 -10.39 -19.76 -16.61
CA THR A 102 -11.04 -19.03 -17.70
C THR A 102 -11.64 -17.72 -17.18
N ASP A 103 -12.33 -17.78 -16.04
CA ASP A 103 -12.91 -16.60 -15.39
C ASP A 103 -11.84 -15.63 -14.89
N PHE A 104 -10.73 -16.16 -14.35
CA PHE A 104 -9.57 -15.36 -13.95
C PHE A 104 -9.07 -14.54 -15.14
N LYS A 105 -8.70 -15.20 -16.25
CA LYS A 105 -8.22 -14.52 -17.46
C LYS A 105 -9.23 -13.52 -18.02
N ALA A 106 -10.51 -13.90 -18.08
CA ALA A 106 -11.57 -13.02 -18.57
C ALA A 106 -11.67 -11.74 -17.73
N SER A 107 -11.57 -11.85 -16.40
CA SER A 107 -11.64 -10.71 -15.49
C SER A 107 -10.47 -9.73 -15.65
N TYR A 108 -9.24 -10.23 -15.83
CA TYR A 108 -8.07 -9.37 -16.06
C TYR A 108 -8.06 -8.76 -17.45
N LYS A 109 -8.48 -9.52 -18.47
CA LYS A 109 -8.68 -9.01 -19.83
C LYS A 109 -9.68 -7.87 -19.87
N ALA A 110 -10.81 -8.01 -19.18
CA ALA A 110 -11.84 -6.97 -19.10
C ALA A 110 -11.36 -5.68 -18.39
N ARG A 111 -10.35 -5.80 -17.52
CA ARG A 111 -9.70 -4.67 -16.83
C ARG A 111 -8.53 -4.07 -17.61
N GLY A 112 -8.19 -4.66 -18.75
CA GLY A 112 -7.04 -4.24 -19.54
C GLY A 112 -5.69 -4.55 -18.90
N ILE A 113 -5.58 -5.66 -18.16
CA ILE A 113 -4.36 -6.07 -17.46
C ILE A 113 -3.77 -7.31 -18.12
N THR A 114 -2.48 -7.24 -18.45
CA THR A 114 -1.71 -8.38 -18.97
C THR A 114 -1.42 -9.37 -17.85
N VAL A 115 -1.47 -10.67 -18.18
CA VAL A 115 -1.24 -11.77 -17.25
C VAL A 115 -0.13 -12.65 -17.80
N TYR A 116 0.94 -12.78 -17.02
CA TYR A 116 2.08 -13.64 -17.26
C TYR A 116 1.94 -14.92 -16.43
N GLU A 117 2.38 -16.04 -17.01
CA GLU A 117 2.37 -17.35 -16.38
C GLU A 117 3.76 -17.99 -16.49
N GLN A 118 4.39 -18.25 -15.34
CA GLN A 118 5.67 -18.95 -15.25
C GLN A 118 5.41 -20.38 -14.80
N VAL A 119 5.48 -21.33 -15.73
CA VAL A 119 5.31 -22.76 -15.43
C VAL A 119 6.49 -23.23 -14.61
N LEU A 120 6.22 -23.80 -13.44
CA LEU A 120 7.27 -24.22 -12.52
C LEU A 120 7.83 -25.60 -12.89
N ASN A 121 9.14 -25.69 -12.88
CA ASN A 121 9.87 -26.94 -12.98
C ASN A 121 9.91 -27.60 -11.60
N MET A 122 8.95 -28.49 -11.36
CA MET A 122 8.79 -29.21 -10.10
C MET A 122 8.64 -30.70 -10.37
N SER A 123 9.20 -31.53 -9.50
CA SER A 123 8.92 -32.96 -9.47
C SER A 123 7.46 -33.21 -9.09
N TYR A 124 6.94 -34.39 -9.44
CA TYR A 124 5.57 -34.77 -9.09
C TYR A 124 5.31 -34.70 -7.56
N ALA A 125 6.30 -35.07 -6.74
CA ALA A 125 6.18 -35.00 -5.29
C ALA A 125 6.04 -33.56 -4.77
N GLU A 126 6.82 -32.63 -5.31
CA GLU A 126 6.75 -31.20 -4.93
C GLU A 126 5.42 -30.57 -5.38
N LYS A 127 4.90 -30.94 -6.56
CA LYS A 127 3.58 -30.52 -7.03
C LYS A 127 2.46 -31.01 -6.10
N MET A 128 2.51 -32.29 -5.73
CA MET A 128 1.53 -32.87 -4.81
C MET A 128 1.58 -32.21 -3.43
N GLU A 129 2.78 -31.91 -2.93
CA GLU A 129 2.94 -31.18 -1.67
C GLU A 129 2.41 -29.76 -1.76
N LEU A 130 2.67 -29.04 -2.85
CA LEU A 130 2.08 -27.71 -3.07
C LEU A 130 0.56 -27.77 -3.10
N CYS A 131 -0.04 -28.69 -3.87
CA CYS A 131 -1.49 -28.87 -3.89
C CYS A 131 -2.03 -29.13 -2.48
N ARG A 132 -1.38 -30.01 -1.71
CA ARG A 132 -1.76 -30.28 -0.31
C ARG A 132 -1.72 -29.02 0.55
N ILE A 133 -0.66 -28.21 0.46
CA ILE A 133 -0.51 -26.95 1.20
C ILE A 133 -1.61 -25.95 0.81
N LEU A 134 -1.89 -25.81 -0.48
CA LEU A 134 -2.88 -24.86 -1.00
C LEU A 134 -4.30 -25.22 -0.58
N PHE A 135 -4.69 -26.50 -0.68
CA PHE A 135 -6.01 -26.94 -0.22
C PHE A 135 -6.14 -26.90 1.31
N GLU A 136 -5.05 -27.14 2.05
CA GLU A 136 -5.03 -26.92 3.49
C GLU A 136 -5.28 -25.45 3.84
N ASN A 137 -4.62 -24.52 3.13
CA ASN A 137 -4.84 -23.08 3.30
C ASN A 137 -6.26 -22.67 2.93
N TYR A 138 -6.89 -23.32 1.95
CA TYR A 138 -8.24 -22.97 1.51
C TYR A 138 -9.35 -23.39 2.50
N LYS A 139 -9.05 -24.24 3.49
CA LYS A 139 -10.03 -24.62 4.51
C LYS A 139 -10.59 -23.39 5.24
N PRO A 140 -11.87 -23.38 5.65
CA PRO A 140 -12.50 -22.24 6.31
C PRO A 140 -11.70 -21.69 7.50
N GLU A 141 -11.05 -22.56 8.27
CA GLU A 141 -10.23 -22.23 9.43
C GLU A 141 -8.87 -21.59 9.09
N ASN A 142 -8.38 -21.75 7.86
CA ASN A 142 -7.02 -21.33 7.46
C ASN A 142 -7.01 -20.22 6.40
N ARG A 143 -8.11 -20.03 5.66
CA ARG A 143 -8.11 -19.17 4.47
C ARG A 143 -8.12 -17.68 4.76
N ILE A 144 -8.55 -17.29 5.96
CA ILE A 144 -8.65 -15.89 6.39
C ILE A 144 -7.36 -15.47 7.09
N TYR A 145 -6.82 -14.32 6.71
CA TYR A 145 -5.59 -13.80 7.30
C TYR A 145 -5.56 -12.27 7.34
N ARG A 146 -4.72 -11.73 8.22
CA ARG A 146 -4.47 -10.29 8.30
C ARG A 146 -3.52 -9.88 7.19
N TYR A 147 -4.03 -9.10 6.24
CA TYR A 147 -3.20 -8.63 5.14
C TYR A 147 -2.29 -7.50 5.59
N ASN A 148 -1.02 -7.59 5.22
CA ASN A 148 -0.05 -6.53 5.35
C ASN A 148 0.62 -6.31 4.00
N TYR A 149 0.47 -5.10 3.46
CA TYR A 149 0.94 -4.76 2.13
C TYR A 149 2.45 -5.03 1.91
N PHE A 150 3.31 -4.81 2.91
CA PHE A 150 4.76 -5.02 2.78
C PHE A 150 5.22 -6.43 3.19
N TYR A 151 4.56 -7.03 4.18
CA TYR A 151 5.10 -8.22 4.86
C TYR A 151 4.30 -9.51 4.65
N ASP A 152 3.00 -9.42 4.37
CA ASP A 152 2.10 -10.56 4.24
C ASP A 152 0.95 -10.24 3.27
N ASN A 153 1.23 -10.43 1.98
CA ASN A 153 0.41 -10.02 0.86
C ASN A 153 0.24 -11.17 -0.16
N CYS A 154 -0.46 -10.90 -1.27
CA CYS A 154 -0.72 -11.90 -2.31
C CYS A 154 0.57 -12.54 -2.87
N THR A 155 1.60 -11.74 -3.09
CA THR A 155 2.89 -12.15 -3.66
C THR A 155 3.75 -12.93 -2.67
N THR A 156 3.94 -12.41 -1.46
CA THR A 156 4.72 -13.07 -0.40
C THR A 156 4.09 -14.39 0.00
N ARG A 157 2.75 -14.49 0.10
CA ARG A 157 2.07 -15.77 0.37
C ARG A 157 2.26 -16.77 -0.75
N ALA A 158 2.10 -16.36 -2.01
CA ALA A 158 2.32 -17.25 -3.13
C ALA A 158 3.77 -17.78 -3.15
N ARG A 159 4.76 -16.89 -2.99
CA ARG A 159 6.18 -17.25 -2.84
C ARG A 159 6.38 -18.28 -1.73
N ASP A 160 5.91 -17.97 -0.53
CA ASP A 160 6.17 -18.79 0.65
C ASP A 160 5.50 -20.17 0.54
N MET A 161 4.34 -20.29 -0.12
CA MET A 161 3.72 -21.60 -0.37
C MET A 161 4.53 -22.45 -1.36
N ILE A 162 5.06 -21.83 -2.42
CA ILE A 162 5.91 -22.53 -3.41
C ILE A 162 7.25 -22.94 -2.79
N GLU A 163 7.89 -22.06 -2.01
CA GLU A 163 9.14 -22.39 -1.34
C GLU A 163 8.97 -23.56 -0.37
N ARG A 164 7.85 -23.59 0.38
CA ARG A 164 7.56 -24.66 1.35
C ARG A 164 7.35 -26.03 0.70
N SER A 165 6.96 -26.10 -0.58
CA SER A 165 6.77 -27.36 -1.28
C SER A 165 8.07 -27.92 -1.89
N ILE A 166 9.18 -27.18 -1.83
CA ILE A 166 10.48 -27.55 -2.40
C ILE A 166 11.49 -27.77 -1.25
N PRO A 167 11.76 -29.03 -0.85
CA PRO A 167 12.55 -29.34 0.36
C PRO A 167 13.98 -28.80 0.37
N GLY A 168 14.57 -28.58 -0.81
CA GLY A 168 15.91 -27.99 -0.98
C GLY A 168 15.95 -26.46 -0.88
N GLY A 169 14.78 -25.81 -0.81
CA GLY A 169 14.64 -24.36 -0.92
C GLY A 169 14.93 -23.83 -2.32
N LEU A 170 14.75 -22.52 -2.46
CA LEU A 170 15.05 -21.77 -3.68
C LEU A 170 16.28 -20.89 -3.45
N ASN A 171 17.17 -20.87 -4.43
CA ASN A 171 18.29 -19.93 -4.49
C ASN A 171 18.01 -18.86 -5.55
N TYR A 172 17.89 -17.61 -5.12
CA TYR A 172 17.64 -16.45 -5.97
C TYR A 172 18.96 -15.72 -6.26
N ASP A 173 19.41 -15.68 -7.52
CA ASP A 173 20.56 -14.84 -7.93
C ASP A 173 20.05 -13.46 -8.41
N CYS A 174 19.53 -12.66 -7.47
CA CYS A 174 18.89 -11.38 -7.77
C CYS A 174 19.77 -10.21 -7.35
N ARG A 175 20.81 -9.87 -8.12
CA ARG A 175 21.76 -8.79 -7.79
C ARG A 175 21.17 -7.37 -8.00
N TRP A 176 20.03 -7.09 -7.41
CA TRP A 176 19.33 -5.82 -7.53
C TRP A 176 19.95 -4.74 -6.66
N GLU A 177 19.70 -3.49 -7.05
CA GLU A 177 19.93 -2.36 -6.15
C GLU A 177 19.01 -2.49 -4.92
N ARG A 178 19.56 -2.21 -3.72
CA ARG A 178 18.78 -2.19 -2.49
C ARG A 178 17.95 -0.89 -2.41
N LYS A 179 16.65 -1.01 -2.60
CA LYS A 179 15.68 0.08 -2.47
C LYS A 179 15.04 0.10 -1.09
N THR A 180 14.37 1.20 -0.74
CA THR A 180 13.48 1.26 0.43
C THR A 180 12.06 0.88 0.01
N TYR A 181 11.16 0.62 0.98
CA TYR A 181 9.74 0.44 0.66
C TYR A 181 9.18 1.63 -0.11
N ARG A 182 9.51 2.86 0.30
CA ARG A 182 9.05 4.09 -0.37
C ARG A 182 9.55 4.18 -1.81
N GLN A 183 10.84 3.89 -2.04
CA GLN A 183 11.42 3.89 -3.38
C GLN A 183 10.73 2.88 -4.30
N VAL A 184 10.45 1.68 -3.80
CA VAL A 184 9.69 0.67 -4.56
C VAL A 184 8.26 1.15 -4.83
N VAL A 185 7.58 1.75 -3.84
CA VAL A 185 6.24 2.33 -4.05
C VAL A 185 6.24 3.40 -5.15
N HIS A 186 7.23 4.29 -5.14
CA HIS A 186 7.38 5.37 -6.12
C HIS A 186 7.54 4.87 -7.55
N GLU A 187 8.11 3.68 -7.77
CA GLU A 187 8.20 3.10 -9.12
C GLU A 187 6.83 2.82 -9.75
N PHE A 188 5.86 2.45 -8.93
CA PHE A 188 4.50 2.14 -9.36
C PHE A 188 3.57 3.34 -9.27
N THR A 189 3.90 4.35 -8.45
CA THR A 189 3.08 5.57 -8.30
C THR A 189 3.56 6.74 -9.13
N ALA A 190 4.74 6.67 -9.77
CA ALA A 190 5.27 7.74 -10.62
C ALA A 190 4.29 8.25 -11.71
N PRO A 191 3.47 7.41 -12.37
CA PRO A 191 2.46 7.88 -13.30
C PRO A 191 1.29 8.63 -12.64
N SER A 192 1.14 8.54 -11.31
CA SER A 192 0.05 9.13 -10.53
C SER A 192 0.56 9.96 -9.33
N PRO A 193 1.17 11.14 -9.56
CA PRO A 193 1.83 11.92 -8.49
C PRO A 193 0.93 12.32 -7.32
N TRP A 194 -0.38 12.51 -7.55
CA TRP A 194 -1.34 12.79 -6.48
C TRP A 194 -1.61 11.57 -5.58
N VAL A 195 -1.60 10.38 -6.15
CA VAL A 195 -1.71 9.13 -5.41
C VAL A 195 -0.43 8.90 -4.60
N GLU A 196 0.73 9.13 -5.21
CA GLU A 196 2.02 9.09 -4.53
C GLU A 196 2.05 10.01 -3.30
N LEU A 197 1.65 11.27 -3.46
CA LEU A 197 1.55 12.21 -2.33
C LEU A 197 0.62 11.68 -1.23
N GLY A 198 -0.53 11.11 -1.60
CA GLY A 198 -1.47 10.54 -0.64
C GLY A 198 -0.90 9.36 0.14
N ILE A 199 -0.14 8.48 -0.52
CA ILE A 199 0.54 7.35 0.11
C ILE A 199 1.68 7.87 1.00
N ASP A 200 2.48 8.83 0.53
CA ASP A 200 3.57 9.43 1.30
C ASP A 200 3.06 10.14 2.58
N PHE A 201 1.85 10.70 2.55
CA PHE A 201 1.20 11.25 3.73
C PHE A 201 0.89 10.20 4.80
N CYS A 202 0.70 8.94 4.40
CA CYS A 202 0.40 7.83 5.31
C CYS A 202 1.68 7.18 5.85
N LEU A 203 2.71 6.99 5.00
CA LEU A 203 3.93 6.24 5.32
C LEU A 203 4.91 7.03 6.21
N GLY A 204 5.42 6.39 7.26
CA GLY A 204 6.44 6.96 8.15
C GLY A 204 7.88 6.55 7.81
N ALA A 205 8.80 6.91 8.70
CA ALA A 205 10.25 6.66 8.60
C ALA A 205 10.62 5.19 8.33
N GLU A 206 9.86 4.22 8.84
CA GLU A 206 10.12 2.80 8.64
C GLU A 206 10.01 2.38 7.16
N ALA A 207 9.28 3.14 6.33
CA ALA A 207 9.20 2.92 4.88
C ALA A 207 10.51 3.27 4.16
N ASP A 208 11.41 4.01 4.82
CA ASP A 208 12.69 4.47 4.28
C ASP A 208 13.86 3.56 4.69
N ARG A 209 13.55 2.40 5.31
CA ARG A 209 14.53 1.34 5.56
C ARG A 209 14.91 0.64 4.25
N LYS A 210 16.22 0.42 4.05
CA LYS A 210 16.73 -0.38 2.93
C LYS A 210 16.34 -1.85 3.05
N LEU A 211 15.86 -2.40 1.95
CA LEU A 211 15.41 -3.77 1.79
C LEU A 211 16.53 -4.66 1.27
N ASP A 212 16.51 -5.92 1.66
CA ASP A 212 17.26 -6.95 0.95
C ASP A 212 16.52 -7.43 -0.32
N GLU A 213 17.13 -8.34 -1.06
CA GLU A 213 16.58 -8.86 -2.32
C GLU A 213 15.25 -9.59 -2.09
N ARG A 214 15.13 -10.37 -1.01
CA ARG A 214 13.92 -11.13 -0.67
C ARG A 214 12.79 -10.21 -0.24
N GLU A 215 13.09 -9.21 0.57
CA GLU A 215 12.13 -8.23 1.06
C GLU A 215 11.52 -7.43 -0.08
N GLN A 216 12.25 -7.20 -1.19
CA GLN A 216 11.72 -6.55 -2.39
C GLN A 216 10.74 -7.43 -3.18
N MET A 217 10.72 -8.75 -2.97
CA MET A 217 9.79 -9.69 -3.63
C MET A 217 8.36 -9.63 -3.05
N PHE A 218 7.99 -8.56 -2.33
CA PHE A 218 6.60 -8.27 -2.00
C PHE A 218 5.82 -7.72 -3.20
N ILE A 219 6.53 -7.31 -4.25
CA ILE A 219 5.98 -6.84 -5.53
C ILE A 219 5.90 -8.01 -6.54
N PRO A 220 4.75 -8.22 -7.20
CA PRO A 220 4.55 -9.28 -8.19
C PRO A 220 5.62 -9.36 -9.29
N SER A 221 5.98 -8.24 -9.91
CA SER A 221 6.97 -8.22 -11.01
C SER A 221 8.38 -8.54 -10.52
N TYR A 222 8.74 -8.13 -9.30
CA TYR A 222 10.00 -8.49 -8.68
C TYR A 222 10.04 -9.99 -8.38
N LEU A 223 8.96 -10.56 -7.85
CA LEU A 223 8.87 -12.00 -7.63
C LEU A 223 8.98 -12.78 -8.94
N MET A 224 8.30 -12.33 -9.99
CA MET A 224 8.37 -12.94 -11.33
C MET A 224 9.81 -13.01 -11.84
N ASP A 225 10.49 -11.86 -11.80
CA ASP A 225 11.89 -11.71 -12.22
C ASP A 225 12.85 -12.52 -11.34
N ALA A 226 12.55 -12.63 -10.03
CA ALA A 226 13.30 -13.49 -9.12
C ALA A 226 13.14 -14.97 -9.46
N PHE A 227 11.93 -15.42 -9.77
CA PHE A 227 11.65 -16.81 -10.15
C PHE A 227 12.33 -17.17 -11.48
N SER A 228 12.38 -16.26 -12.46
CA SER A 228 13.13 -16.47 -13.72
C SER A 228 14.62 -16.74 -13.49
N ARG A 229 15.20 -16.23 -12.38
CA ARG A 229 16.60 -16.43 -11.99
C ARG A 229 16.79 -17.44 -10.86
N ALA A 230 15.71 -18.05 -10.38
CA ALA A 230 15.78 -18.96 -9.25
C ALA A 230 16.25 -20.35 -9.68
N THR A 231 17.03 -20.99 -8.81
CA THR A 231 17.48 -22.38 -8.97
C THR A 231 17.13 -23.23 -7.76
N ALA A 232 16.85 -24.51 -7.98
CA ALA A 232 16.51 -25.48 -6.95
C ALA A 232 17.21 -26.82 -7.20
N LYS A 233 17.38 -27.62 -6.14
CA LYS A 233 17.86 -29.00 -6.24
C LYS A 233 16.68 -29.92 -6.49
N ILE A 234 16.35 -30.13 -7.76
CA ILE A 234 15.24 -30.99 -8.17
C ILE A 234 15.74 -32.44 -8.23
N ASP A 235 14.92 -33.41 -7.81
CA ASP A 235 15.16 -34.85 -7.91
C ASP A 235 16.36 -35.42 -7.11
N GLY A 236 16.84 -34.72 -6.08
CA GLY A 236 17.93 -35.21 -5.22
C GLY A 236 19.30 -35.35 -5.91
N ARG A 237 19.38 -34.98 -7.19
CA ARG A 237 20.65 -34.78 -7.90
C ARG A 237 21.21 -33.46 -7.40
N GLY A 238 22.47 -33.44 -6.96
CA GLY A 238 23.08 -32.25 -6.36
C GLY A 238 23.21 -31.03 -7.28
N GLU A 239 22.71 -31.10 -8.52
CA GLU A 239 22.76 -30.04 -9.52
C GLU A 239 21.62 -29.04 -9.32
N LEU A 240 21.96 -27.76 -9.51
CA LEU A 240 20.99 -26.66 -9.49
C LEU A 240 20.29 -26.60 -10.85
N VAL A 241 18.96 -26.70 -10.83
CA VAL A 241 18.10 -26.65 -12.00
C VAL A 241 17.25 -25.38 -11.95
N PRO A 242 16.97 -24.72 -13.08
CA PRO A 242 16.05 -23.58 -13.12
C PRO A 242 14.67 -23.93 -12.57
N VAL A 243 14.11 -23.04 -11.75
CA VAL A 243 12.78 -23.16 -11.14
C VAL A 243 11.67 -22.92 -12.16
N VAL A 244 11.90 -22.06 -13.14
CA VAL A 244 10.95 -21.78 -14.22
C VAL A 244 11.27 -22.68 -15.42
N LYS A 245 10.26 -23.44 -15.86
CA LYS A 245 10.31 -24.32 -17.03
C LYS A 245 10.02 -23.56 -18.32
N SER A 246 9.01 -22.72 -18.31
CA SER A 246 8.59 -21.89 -19.45
C SER A 246 7.82 -20.66 -18.96
N GLU A 247 7.85 -19.60 -19.76
CA GLU A 247 7.10 -18.37 -19.53
C GLU A 247 6.11 -18.16 -20.67
N GLU A 248 4.87 -17.84 -20.32
CA GLU A 248 3.75 -17.69 -21.25
C GLU A 248 2.99 -16.40 -20.93
N ILE A 249 2.41 -15.76 -21.95
CA ILE A 249 1.46 -14.66 -21.75
C ILE A 249 0.05 -15.24 -21.84
N ALA A 250 -0.62 -15.38 -20.70
CA ALA A 250 -1.95 -15.94 -20.60
C ALA A 250 -3.04 -14.96 -21.07
N VAL A 251 -2.80 -13.66 -20.87
CA VAL A 251 -3.64 -12.56 -21.37
C VAL A 251 -2.71 -11.45 -21.83
N GLU A 252 -2.80 -11.08 -23.10
CA GLU A 252 -2.07 -9.94 -23.66
C GLU A 252 -3.02 -8.75 -23.84
N VAL A 253 -2.65 -7.61 -23.27
CA VAL A 253 -3.38 -6.34 -23.45
C VAL A 253 -2.38 -5.25 -23.83
N VAL A 254 -2.80 -4.37 -24.74
CA VAL A 254 -2.08 -3.13 -25.01
C VAL A 254 -2.46 -2.11 -23.93
N PRO A 255 -1.49 -1.52 -23.20
CA PRO A 255 -1.77 -0.47 -22.23
C PRO A 255 -2.49 0.70 -22.91
N GLU A 256 -3.59 1.15 -22.32
CA GLU A 256 -4.24 2.39 -22.74
C GLU A 256 -3.61 3.58 -22.01
N ASP A 257 -3.42 4.69 -22.72
CA ASP A 257 -3.00 5.95 -22.09
C ASP A 257 -4.09 6.42 -21.12
N ASP A 258 -3.72 6.51 -19.85
CA ASP A 258 -4.61 7.01 -18.81
C ASP A 258 -4.58 8.53 -18.72
N TRP A 259 -5.74 9.11 -18.45
CA TRP A 259 -5.86 10.54 -18.19
C TRP A 259 -5.16 10.89 -16.87
N GLN A 260 -4.07 11.66 -16.98
CA GLN A 260 -3.38 12.21 -15.83
C GLN A 260 -3.84 13.66 -15.59
N PHE A 261 -4.02 14.01 -14.33
CA PHE A 261 -4.28 15.40 -13.97
C PHE A 261 -3.05 16.25 -14.34
N PRO A 262 -3.21 17.32 -15.14
CA PRO A 262 -2.09 17.98 -15.82
C PRO A 262 -1.12 18.73 -14.90
N VAL A 263 -1.47 18.91 -13.62
CA VAL A 263 -0.66 19.65 -12.66
C VAL A 263 -0.21 18.69 -11.55
N SER A 264 1.10 18.48 -11.43
CA SER A 264 1.64 17.69 -10.33
C SER A 264 1.41 18.39 -8.98
N PRO A 265 1.33 17.64 -7.85
CA PRO A 265 1.16 18.23 -6.54
C PRO A 265 2.25 19.26 -6.21
N LEU A 266 3.50 18.98 -6.59
CA LEU A 266 4.62 19.89 -6.39
C LEU A 266 4.36 21.26 -7.04
N VAL A 267 3.98 21.27 -8.32
CA VAL A 267 3.68 22.51 -9.06
C VAL A 267 2.47 23.21 -8.44
N PHE A 268 1.42 22.47 -8.11
CA PHE A 268 0.22 23.00 -7.46
C PHE A 268 0.56 23.73 -6.15
N PHE A 269 1.32 23.09 -5.25
CA PHE A 269 1.64 23.68 -3.96
C PHE A 269 2.64 24.83 -4.04
N TRP A 270 3.56 24.84 -5.02
CA TRP A 270 4.39 26.02 -5.28
C TRP A 270 3.60 27.20 -5.84
N ILE A 271 2.65 26.98 -6.74
CA ILE A 271 1.73 28.03 -7.19
C ILE A 271 0.91 28.55 -6.00
N PHE A 272 0.37 27.65 -5.19
CA PHE A 272 -0.41 28.02 -4.00
C PHE A 272 0.44 28.77 -2.96
N PHE A 273 1.72 28.43 -2.83
CA PHE A 273 2.69 29.18 -2.04
C PHE A 273 2.91 30.59 -2.59
N GLY A 274 3.06 30.74 -3.91
CA GLY A 274 3.15 32.06 -4.56
C GLY A 274 1.93 32.95 -4.26
N VAL A 275 0.72 32.38 -4.32
CA VAL A 275 -0.51 33.07 -3.88
C VAL A 275 -0.46 33.41 -2.40
N GLY A 276 0.01 32.49 -1.55
CA GLY A 276 0.20 32.70 -0.12
C GLY A 276 1.15 33.88 0.19
N VAL A 277 2.25 34.02 -0.56
CA VAL A 277 3.18 35.18 -0.45
C VAL A 277 2.47 36.49 -0.80
N VAL A 278 1.71 36.52 -1.89
CA VAL A 278 0.94 37.71 -2.29
C VAL A 278 -0.06 38.08 -1.20
N LEU A 279 -0.84 37.11 -0.69
CA LEU A 279 -1.79 37.32 0.38
C LEU A 279 -1.11 37.78 1.68
N PHE A 280 0.05 37.22 2.02
CA PHE A 280 0.85 37.64 3.16
C PHE A 280 1.26 39.12 3.04
N VAL A 281 1.81 39.54 1.90
CA VAL A 281 2.19 40.94 1.65
C VAL A 281 0.98 41.87 1.70
N VAL A 282 -0.13 41.50 1.04
CA VAL A 282 -1.36 42.29 1.05
C VAL A 282 -1.90 42.46 2.48
N GLN A 283 -1.87 41.42 3.31
CA GLN A 283 -2.27 41.51 4.71
C GLN A 283 -1.34 42.43 5.51
N LEU A 284 -0.02 42.36 5.28
CA LEU A 284 0.96 43.24 5.93
C LEU A 284 0.80 44.72 5.54
N VAL A 285 0.47 45.01 4.27
CA VAL A 285 0.27 46.38 3.77
C VAL A 285 -1.08 46.93 4.21
N SER A 286 -2.15 46.14 4.05
CA SER A 286 -3.51 46.53 4.42
C SER A 286 -3.74 46.56 5.93
N LYS A 287 -2.85 45.93 6.72
CA LYS A 287 -2.98 45.73 8.17
C LYS A 287 -4.28 45.00 8.55
N ARG A 288 -4.77 44.13 7.67
CA ARG A 288 -5.98 43.33 7.84
C ARG A 288 -5.65 41.86 7.68
N ILE A 289 -6.30 41.04 8.50
CA ILE A 289 -6.17 39.58 8.45
C ILE A 289 -7.32 39.03 7.61
N PHE A 290 -7.01 38.11 6.71
CA PHE A 290 -7.98 37.48 5.82
C PHE A 290 -8.48 36.16 6.42
N TRP A 291 -9.46 36.28 7.33
CA TRP A 291 -9.99 35.16 8.11
C TRP A 291 -10.48 33.97 7.28
N GLY A 292 -11.05 34.18 6.09
CA GLY A 292 -11.49 33.09 5.22
C GLY A 292 -10.34 32.19 4.76
N TYR A 293 -9.19 32.80 4.44
CA TYR A 293 -7.97 32.08 4.05
C TYR A 293 -7.37 31.31 5.23
N ASP A 294 -7.33 31.93 6.41
CA ASP A 294 -6.85 31.29 7.64
C ASP A 294 -7.69 30.08 8.02
N VAL A 295 -9.01 30.23 8.05
CA VAL A 295 -9.94 29.15 8.39
C VAL A 295 -9.79 28.00 7.39
N LEU A 296 -9.68 28.30 6.10
CA LEU A 296 -9.45 27.27 5.07
C LEU A 296 -8.16 26.49 5.37
N LEU A 297 -7.03 27.17 5.59
CA LEU A 297 -5.74 26.52 5.81
C LEU A 297 -5.70 25.70 7.11
N LEU A 298 -6.25 26.23 8.21
CA LEU A 298 -6.28 25.52 9.49
C LEU A 298 -7.23 24.32 9.45
N CYS A 299 -8.35 24.42 8.72
CA CYS A 299 -9.23 23.30 8.47
C CYS A 299 -8.54 22.22 7.63
N LEU A 300 -7.87 22.58 6.52
CA LEU A 300 -7.13 21.62 5.70
C LEU A 300 -6.00 20.95 6.48
N GLN A 301 -5.21 21.74 7.22
CA GLN A 301 -4.13 21.25 8.07
C GLN A 301 -4.66 20.27 9.13
N GLY A 302 -5.75 20.64 9.83
CA GLY A 302 -6.29 19.81 10.88
C GLY A 302 -7.05 18.59 10.38
N LEU A 303 -7.70 18.63 9.21
CA LEU A 303 -8.31 17.45 8.59
C LEU A 303 -7.23 16.45 8.15
N ALA A 304 -6.18 16.92 7.48
CA ALA A 304 -5.00 16.08 7.19
C ALA A 304 -4.38 15.55 8.48
N GLY A 305 -4.31 16.39 9.51
CA GLY A 305 -3.79 16.02 10.81
C GLY A 305 -4.64 15.00 11.58
N ILE A 306 -5.96 14.98 11.42
CA ILE A 306 -6.83 13.92 11.95
C ILE A 306 -6.43 12.58 11.31
N LEU A 307 -6.29 12.55 9.98
CA LEU A 307 -5.89 11.33 9.27
C LEU A 307 -4.53 10.84 9.74
N VAL A 308 -3.51 11.71 9.70
CA VAL A 308 -2.13 11.36 10.10
C VAL A 308 -2.06 10.94 11.56
N ALA A 309 -2.69 11.68 12.48
CA ALA A 309 -2.71 11.31 13.89
C ALA A 309 -3.48 10.01 14.13
N TYR A 310 -4.58 9.77 13.42
CA TYR A 310 -5.32 8.52 13.54
C TYR A 310 -4.46 7.34 13.12
N LEU A 311 -3.80 7.43 11.97
CA LEU A 311 -2.89 6.41 11.49
C LEU A 311 -1.75 6.19 12.47
N PHE A 312 -1.09 7.26 12.91
CA PHE A 312 0.05 7.20 13.82
C PHE A 312 -0.26 6.53 15.16
N PHE A 313 -1.38 6.87 15.80
CA PHE A 313 -1.69 6.41 17.16
C PHE A 313 -2.57 5.15 17.23
N PHE A 314 -3.37 4.87 16.21
CA PHE A 314 -4.41 3.84 16.29
C PHE A 314 -4.37 2.80 15.18
N SER A 315 -3.67 3.04 14.07
CA SER A 315 -3.60 2.09 12.97
C SER A 315 -2.45 1.11 13.16
N ILE A 316 -2.69 -0.14 12.78
CA ILE A 316 -1.68 -1.20 12.76
C ILE A 316 -1.07 -1.39 11.36
N HIS A 317 -1.39 -0.48 10.42
CA HIS A 317 -0.75 -0.46 9.11
C HIS A 317 0.77 -0.37 9.24
N PRO A 318 1.52 -1.00 8.33
CA PRO A 318 2.97 -0.98 8.43
C PRO A 318 3.50 0.46 8.28
N THR A 319 4.55 0.79 9.04
CA THR A 319 5.30 2.07 8.98
C THR A 319 4.59 3.33 9.47
N VAL A 320 3.26 3.34 9.61
CA VAL A 320 2.50 4.57 9.89
C VAL A 320 2.77 5.15 11.30
N GLY A 321 3.12 4.31 12.27
CA GLY A 321 3.47 4.71 13.65
C GLY A 321 4.79 5.45 13.79
N SER A 322 5.53 5.63 12.69
CA SER A 322 6.81 6.34 12.64
C SER A 322 6.75 7.63 11.79
N ASN A 323 5.53 8.12 11.51
CA ASN A 323 5.31 9.23 10.58
C ASN A 323 5.51 10.61 11.22
N TRP A 324 6.59 11.28 10.83
CA TRP A 324 7.00 12.61 11.29
C TRP A 324 6.10 13.74 10.79
N LEU A 325 5.25 13.51 9.79
CA LEU A 325 4.27 14.51 9.34
C LEU A 325 3.29 14.89 10.44
N VAL A 326 3.12 14.05 11.47
CA VAL A 326 2.30 14.36 12.65
C VAL A 326 2.74 15.66 13.35
N MET A 327 4.00 16.08 13.22
CA MET A 327 4.47 17.33 13.83
C MET A 327 3.78 18.57 13.23
N ILE A 328 3.56 18.58 11.91
CA ILE A 328 3.02 19.73 11.18
C ILE A 328 1.56 19.53 10.74
N PHE A 329 1.12 18.29 10.56
CA PHE A 329 -0.26 17.90 10.32
C PHE A 329 -0.78 17.14 11.54
N ASN A 330 -1.45 17.86 12.44
CA ASN A 330 -2.08 17.31 13.63
C ASN A 330 -3.46 17.97 13.84
N PRO A 331 -4.36 17.40 14.67
CA PRO A 331 -5.72 17.92 14.83
C PRO A 331 -5.81 19.23 15.63
N VAL A 332 -4.72 19.69 16.26
CA VAL A 332 -4.75 20.84 17.19
C VAL A 332 -5.28 22.12 16.53
N PRO A 333 -4.82 22.53 15.32
CA PRO A 333 -5.33 23.72 14.63
C PRO A 333 -6.85 23.73 14.42
N LEU A 334 -7.44 22.57 14.11
CA LEU A 334 -8.87 22.44 13.87
C LEU A 334 -9.66 22.49 15.18
N VAL A 335 -9.19 21.79 16.22
CA VAL A 335 -9.82 21.83 17.56
C VAL A 335 -9.70 23.22 18.19
N TRP A 336 -8.60 23.94 17.93
CA TRP A 336 -8.34 25.27 18.48
C TRP A 336 -9.06 26.39 17.73
N LEU A 337 -9.57 26.12 16.52
CA LEU A 337 -10.22 27.11 15.65
C LEU A 337 -11.30 27.96 16.36
N PRO A 338 -12.23 27.39 17.16
CA PRO A 338 -13.26 28.19 17.85
C PRO A 338 -12.66 29.15 18.89
N PHE A 339 -11.63 28.71 19.62
CA PHE A 339 -10.93 29.53 20.60
C PHE A 339 -10.18 30.69 19.92
N MET A 340 -9.57 30.41 18.77
CA MET A 340 -8.89 31.41 17.96
C MET A 340 -9.85 32.50 17.48
N VAL A 341 -11.02 32.11 16.95
CA VAL A 341 -12.08 33.07 16.55
C VAL A 341 -12.56 33.89 17.75
N TYR A 342 -12.81 33.25 18.89
CA TYR A 342 -13.21 33.93 20.13
C TYR A 342 -12.17 34.95 20.60
N ARG A 343 -10.89 34.56 20.64
CA ARG A 343 -9.79 35.44 21.10
C ARG A 343 -9.55 36.60 20.13
N SER A 344 -9.67 36.36 18.83
CA SER A 344 -9.59 37.41 17.81
C SER A 344 -10.69 38.46 17.97
N ASN A 345 -11.93 38.03 18.22
CA ASN A 345 -13.06 38.92 18.52
C ASN A 345 -12.82 39.73 19.81
N ARG A 346 -12.14 39.12 20.79
CA ARG A 346 -11.73 39.77 22.05
C ARG A 346 -10.39 40.52 21.95
N HIS A 347 -9.80 40.64 20.76
CA HIS A 347 -8.55 41.36 20.51
C HIS A 347 -7.35 40.86 21.33
N LYS A 348 -7.37 39.59 21.75
CA LYS A 348 -6.29 38.95 22.51
C LYS A 348 -5.33 38.24 21.56
N ARG A 349 -4.04 38.18 21.93
CA ARG A 349 -3.06 37.35 21.21
C ARG A 349 -3.44 35.88 21.29
N ASP A 350 -3.21 35.15 20.22
CA ASP A 350 -3.30 33.68 20.19
C ASP A 350 -1.89 33.07 20.28
N VAL A 351 -1.74 32.10 21.18
CA VAL A 351 -0.47 31.40 21.40
C VAL A 351 -0.24 30.36 20.30
N LEU A 352 -1.31 29.84 19.67
CA LEU A 352 -1.21 28.82 18.62
C LEU A 352 -0.29 29.26 17.48
N HIS A 353 -0.40 30.49 16.99
CA HIS A 353 0.44 30.97 15.88
C HIS A 353 1.92 31.04 16.26
N ALA A 354 2.26 31.37 17.51
CA ALA A 354 3.64 31.37 17.97
C ALA A 354 4.21 29.94 18.04
N VAL A 355 3.40 28.99 18.54
CA VAL A 355 3.76 27.57 18.56
C VAL A 355 3.90 27.01 17.15
N ASN A 356 2.94 27.27 16.26
CA ASN A 356 2.97 26.83 14.87
C ASN A 356 4.21 27.35 14.14
N VAL A 357 4.54 28.64 14.28
CA VAL A 357 5.77 29.20 13.69
C VAL A 357 7.00 28.47 14.21
N ALA A 358 7.12 28.26 15.52
CA ALA A 358 8.25 27.55 16.12
C ALA A 358 8.36 26.10 15.60
N VAL A 359 7.25 25.35 15.58
CA VAL A 359 7.20 23.96 15.12
C VAL A 359 7.50 23.86 13.62
N LEU A 360 6.92 24.73 12.79
CA LEU A 360 7.15 24.73 11.34
C LEU A 360 8.59 25.12 11.01
N CYS A 361 9.16 26.13 11.67
CA CYS A 361 10.57 26.48 11.48
C CYS A 361 11.49 25.34 11.91
N LEU A 362 11.21 24.69 13.05
CA LEU A 362 11.98 23.55 13.52
C LEU A 362 11.86 22.35 12.57
N PHE A 363 10.65 22.02 12.10
CA PHE A 363 10.41 20.97 11.13
C PHE A 363 11.20 21.22 9.84
N ILE A 364 11.08 22.41 9.24
CA ILE A 364 11.79 22.76 8.00
C ILE A 364 13.31 22.69 8.20
N LEU A 365 13.82 23.17 9.34
CA LEU A 365 15.24 23.10 9.65
C LEU A 365 15.75 21.66 9.81
N LEU A 366 14.96 20.80 10.45
CA LEU A 366 15.33 19.42 10.72
C LEU A 366 14.96 18.45 9.59
N MET A 367 14.15 18.86 8.62
CA MET A 367 13.70 18.04 7.50
C MET A 367 14.83 17.24 6.83
N PRO A 368 16.05 17.77 6.59
CA PRO A 368 17.14 17.01 5.97
C PRO A 368 17.79 15.93 6.85
N VAL A 369 17.55 15.96 8.17
CA VAL A 369 18.15 15.02 9.14
C VAL A 369 17.14 14.06 9.77
N ILE A 370 15.84 14.30 9.56
CA ILE A 370 14.79 13.37 9.97
C ILE A 370 14.93 12.09 9.13
N PRO A 371 14.90 10.89 9.75
CA PRO A 371 15.07 9.62 9.03
C PRO A 371 13.79 9.20 8.28
N GLN A 372 13.12 10.14 7.63
CA GLN A 372 11.94 9.93 6.79
C GLN A 372 12.11 10.77 5.53
N ASP A 373 11.93 10.15 4.37
CA ASP A 373 11.85 10.89 3.13
C ASP A 373 10.46 11.51 2.98
N PHE A 374 10.42 12.78 2.58
CA PHE A 374 9.20 13.54 2.46
C PHE A 374 8.96 13.89 1.00
N ASN A 375 7.72 13.72 0.56
CA ASN A 375 7.32 14.20 -0.75
C ASN A 375 7.69 15.69 -0.90
N ASN A 376 8.28 16.07 -2.03
CA ASN A 376 8.73 17.43 -2.29
C ASN A 376 7.61 18.49 -2.15
N ALA A 377 6.35 18.09 -2.29
CA ALA A 377 5.18 18.95 -2.05
C ALA A 377 5.00 19.37 -0.57
N VAL A 378 5.57 18.64 0.39
CA VAL A 378 5.43 18.95 1.83
C VAL A 378 6.09 20.28 2.19
N LEU A 379 7.23 20.61 1.58
CA LEU A 379 7.95 21.85 1.85
C LEU A 379 7.11 23.11 1.54
N PRO A 380 6.56 23.30 0.32
CA PRO A 380 5.69 24.45 0.06
C PRO A 380 4.44 24.45 0.93
N MET A 381 3.87 23.29 1.30
CA MET A 381 2.76 23.24 2.27
C MET A 381 3.15 23.79 3.64
N ALA A 382 4.29 23.37 4.18
CA ALA A 382 4.82 23.87 5.46
C ALA A 382 5.09 25.38 5.40
N LEU A 383 5.64 25.88 4.29
CA LEU A 383 5.88 27.31 4.08
C LEU A 383 4.58 28.13 4.00
N ILE A 384 3.52 27.61 3.38
CA ILE A 384 2.20 28.26 3.37
C ILE A 384 1.66 28.44 4.78
N LEU A 385 1.69 27.36 5.59
CA LEU A 385 1.26 27.40 6.98
C LEU A 385 2.13 28.34 7.82
N LEU A 386 3.44 28.42 7.51
CA LEU A 386 4.37 29.31 8.18
C LEU A 386 4.04 30.78 7.89
N LEU A 387 3.79 31.14 6.62
CA LEU A 387 3.37 32.49 6.24
C LEU A 387 2.05 32.88 6.91
N GLN A 388 1.10 31.94 6.90
CA GLN A 388 -0.20 32.10 7.53
C GLN A 388 -0.07 32.42 9.01
N SER A 389 0.69 31.63 9.78
CA SER A 389 0.86 31.88 11.22
C SER A 389 1.74 33.10 11.53
N SER A 390 2.73 33.39 10.68
CA SER A 390 3.62 34.55 10.85
C SER A 390 2.88 35.89 10.74
N VAL A 391 1.88 36.00 9.88
CA VAL A 391 1.14 37.26 9.69
C VAL A 391 0.45 37.73 10.97
N HIS A 392 -0.04 36.78 11.79
CA HIS A 392 -0.69 37.06 13.08
C HIS A 392 0.28 37.56 14.14
N LEU A 393 1.54 37.12 14.09
CA LEU A 393 2.58 37.60 15.00
C LEU A 393 3.06 39.02 14.63
N LEU A 394 3.10 39.32 13.34
CA LEU A 394 3.55 40.61 12.81
C LEU A 394 2.46 41.69 12.89
N LEU A 395 1.19 41.34 12.66
CA LEU A 395 0.06 42.27 12.72
C LEU A 395 -0.48 42.39 14.15
N ARG A 396 0.10 43.30 14.95
CA ARG A 396 -0.37 43.60 16.32
C ARG A 396 -1.83 44.10 16.36
N PRO A 397 -2.60 43.78 17.43
CA PRO A 397 -3.93 44.35 17.69
C PRO A 397 -3.97 45.89 17.82
N GLU A 398 -2.85 46.52 18.19
CA GLU A 398 -2.76 47.97 18.45
C GLU A 398 -2.99 48.84 17.19
N ASN A 399 -2.76 48.32 15.99
CA ASN A 399 -2.93 49.08 14.74
C ASN A 399 -4.41 49.17 14.27
N ARG A 400 -5.36 48.54 14.97
CA ARG A 400 -6.79 48.55 14.59
C ARG A 400 -7.52 49.86 14.92
N LEU A 401 -7.12 50.59 15.97
CA LEU A 401 -7.81 51.82 16.42
C LEU A 401 -7.92 52.85 15.30
N LYS A 402 -6.82 53.12 14.58
CA LYS A 402 -6.82 54.14 13.52
C LYS A 402 -7.66 53.78 12.29
N SER A 403 -7.97 52.51 12.02
CA SER A 403 -8.75 52.09 10.85
C SER A 403 -10.25 52.09 11.16
N VAL A 404 -10.63 51.58 12.33
CA VAL A 404 -12.03 51.52 12.76
C VAL A 404 -12.54 52.92 13.09
N GLU A 405 -11.76 53.75 13.79
CA GLU A 405 -12.12 55.15 14.06
C GLU A 405 -12.23 55.99 12.78
N ARG A 406 -11.36 55.76 11.78
CA ARG A 406 -11.47 56.45 10.47
C ARG A 406 -12.69 55.99 9.67
N MET A 407 -13.05 54.71 9.75
CA MET A 407 -14.22 54.16 9.04
C MET A 407 -15.52 54.62 9.69
N PHE A 408 -15.66 54.50 11.02
CA PHE A 408 -16.82 55.01 11.76
C PHE A 408 -16.92 56.54 11.69
N GLY A 409 -15.80 57.27 11.79
CA GLY A 409 -15.76 58.72 11.62
C GLY A 409 -16.08 59.20 10.20
N LYS A 410 -16.03 58.33 9.20
CA LYS A 410 -16.48 58.61 7.83
C LYS A 410 -17.96 58.29 7.67
N ILE A 411 -18.41 57.14 8.16
CA ILE A 411 -19.83 56.73 8.15
C ILE A 411 -20.69 57.74 8.93
N VAL A 412 -20.29 58.14 10.13
CA VAL A 412 -21.03 59.13 10.94
C VAL A 412 -21.11 60.48 10.23
N ARG A 413 -20.04 60.90 9.53
CA ARG A 413 -20.04 62.15 8.73
C ARG A 413 -21.00 62.07 7.55
N ASP A 414 -20.97 60.96 6.81
CA ASP A 414 -21.79 60.76 5.62
C ASP A 414 -23.28 60.62 5.99
N THR A 415 -23.60 59.97 7.10
CA THR A 415 -24.98 59.87 7.62
C THR A 415 -25.48 61.23 8.11
N LYS A 416 -24.66 62.03 8.80
CA LYS A 416 -25.05 63.37 9.27
C LYS A 416 -25.28 64.34 8.12
N ASN A 417 -24.45 64.28 7.07
CA ASN A 417 -24.62 65.08 5.86
C ASN A 417 -25.89 64.68 5.07
N LYS A 418 -26.19 63.38 4.97
CA LYS A 418 -27.42 62.89 4.33
C LYS A 418 -28.68 63.30 5.08
N LEU A 419 -28.66 63.29 6.41
CA LEU A 419 -29.79 63.72 7.23
C LEU A 419 -29.99 65.24 7.18
N TYR A 420 -28.91 66.02 7.20
CA TYR A 420 -28.97 67.48 7.09
C TYR A 420 -29.53 67.95 5.72
N ASN A 421 -29.15 67.28 4.62
CA ASN A 421 -29.66 67.62 3.30
C ASN A 421 -31.12 67.18 3.08
N LYS A 422 -31.62 66.17 3.80
CA LYS A 422 -33.02 65.73 3.75
C LYS A 422 -33.98 66.61 4.55
N GLY A 423 -33.49 67.42 5.49
CA GLY A 423 -34.31 68.35 6.28
C GLY A 423 -34.42 69.75 5.69
N LYS A 424 -33.83 70.01 4.52
CA LYS A 424 -33.82 71.31 3.81
C LYS A 424 -34.54 71.28 2.46
N GLN A 425 -35.14 70.16 2.09
CA GLN A 425 -36.15 70.04 1.04
C GLN A 425 -37.50 69.84 1.72
#